data_AF-A0AAU9NJP9-F1
#
_entry.id   AF-A0AAU9NJP9-F1
#
_cell.length_a   1.000
_cell.length_b   1.000
_cell.length_c   1.000
_cell.angle_alpha   90.00
_cell.angle_beta   90.00
_cell.angle_gamma   90.00
#
_symmetry.space_group_name_H-M   'P 1'
#
loop_
_entity.id
_entity.type
_entity.pdbx_description
1 polymer ?
#
loop_
_entity_poly.entity_id
_entity_poly.type
_entity_poly.pdbx_seq_one_letter_code
_entity_poly.pdbx_strand_id
1 'polypeptide(L)'
;MSIDPMFETLTPSRIVKCTTPNPVNHRCYLRTPRIRVVVLDSPVAVAADDLPKIAAMIVPDQRETDWTFCANSGLRQLLLDYPNISRLILIGNDLPPNPHPCIYTRPPDTDTVDVDRKKLEDELQSLVMSLHPKVCFQNGLPKIRFLTYEDDLLYRVTVATFIGPVVGEFVVEDVLMEVHDDSVDKKLRRNLRFKRMPSLIQSQVHLYPVMADDGKVVADVINLENLKKMKNVKFQIDTTILVHAYLAPMISGLFYIGSHLNKRIRQGFPPRALCLGVGGGALLTFLNTQMGFEVVGVEIDEAVLSAAKQFFGFNNGNSIQLIVGDAIELIQNSAMQQKKGATDDSDSEVKIDGLDAKFDVVMVDLDSNEPRYGIRAPPLEFVKKSVIQAVRLLLDDDHGVCIINVVPVNDLFYKILVQELKDAFHSVHEIDVEDEDNVVLVATVSEPTSSMDEDAAAFLEKLMYEIPEGLLESVVEL
;
A
#
# COMPACT_ATOMS: atom_id res chain seq x y z
N MET A 1 36.90 -22.72 -7.15
CA MET A 1 36.38 -21.45 -6.61
C MET A 1 36.49 -21.53 -5.10
N SER A 2 37.14 -20.57 -4.45
CA SER A 2 37.05 -20.45 -2.99
C SER A 2 35.64 -19.95 -2.67
N ILE A 3 34.89 -20.70 -1.87
CA ILE A 3 33.66 -20.20 -1.25
C ILE A 3 34.06 -19.00 -0.38
N ASP A 4 33.36 -17.88 -0.50
CA ASP A 4 33.56 -16.77 0.43
C ASP A 4 33.26 -17.29 1.85
N PRO A 5 34.19 -17.16 2.82
CA PRO A 5 34.01 -17.69 4.17
C PRO A 5 32.68 -17.31 4.81
N MET A 6 32.11 -16.17 4.42
CA MET A 6 30.82 -15.69 4.89
C MET A 6 29.64 -16.63 4.55
N PHE A 7 29.66 -17.35 3.44
CA PHE A 7 28.55 -18.20 3.01
C PHE A 7 28.68 -19.67 3.41
N GLU A 8 29.76 -20.05 4.08
CA GLU A 8 30.06 -21.45 4.45
C GLU A 8 29.07 -22.04 5.46
N THR A 9 28.41 -21.19 6.26
CA THR A 9 27.42 -21.59 7.27
C THR A 9 26.08 -20.89 7.06
N LEU A 10 25.01 -21.46 7.63
CA LEU A 10 23.70 -20.82 7.73
C LEU A 10 23.67 -19.94 8.99
N THR A 11 23.09 -18.75 8.87
CA THR A 11 22.86 -17.85 10.01
C THR A 11 21.38 -17.49 10.07
N PRO A 12 20.64 -17.79 11.15
CA PRO A 12 19.20 -17.55 11.20
C PRO A 12 18.80 -16.13 10.81
N SER A 13 17.79 -16.01 9.94
CA SER A 13 17.23 -14.72 9.46
C SER A 13 18.23 -13.77 8.79
N ARG A 14 19.38 -14.28 8.33
CA ARG A 14 20.40 -13.45 7.68
C ARG A 14 19.95 -13.04 6.28
N ILE A 15 20.23 -11.78 5.94
CA ILE A 15 20.07 -11.22 4.59
C ILE A 15 21.40 -10.58 4.20
N VAL A 16 22.04 -11.06 3.13
CA VAL A 16 23.26 -10.48 2.56
C VAL A 16 22.97 -10.04 1.13
N LYS A 17 23.23 -8.77 0.80
CA LYS A 17 23.09 -8.21 -0.55
C LYS A 17 24.48 -7.87 -1.09
N CYS A 18 24.83 -8.36 -2.26
CA CYS A 18 26.09 -8.03 -2.93
C CYS A 18 25.91 -7.90 -4.44
N THR A 19 26.91 -7.33 -5.12
CA THR A 19 26.95 -7.24 -6.58
C THR A 19 28.22 -7.89 -7.11
N THR A 20 28.12 -8.58 -8.23
CA THR A 20 29.22 -9.33 -8.84
C THR A 20 29.20 -9.13 -10.36
N PRO A 21 30.34 -9.22 -11.08
CA PRO A 21 30.33 -9.24 -12.55
C PRO A 21 29.34 -10.29 -13.07
N ASN A 22 28.60 -9.96 -14.12
CA ASN A 22 27.63 -10.87 -14.70
C ASN A 22 28.36 -12.04 -15.40
N PRO A 23 28.23 -13.29 -14.91
CA PRO A 23 28.91 -14.45 -15.51
C PRO A 23 28.18 -14.99 -16.75
N VAL A 24 27.00 -14.46 -17.06
CA VAL A 24 26.08 -14.95 -18.09
C VAL A 24 26.48 -14.39 -19.45
N ASN A 25 26.59 -15.29 -20.43
CA ASN A 25 26.78 -14.95 -21.84
C ASN A 25 25.42 -14.68 -22.51
N HIS A 26 24.38 -15.41 -22.11
CA HIS A 26 23.03 -15.25 -22.65
C HIS A 26 22.19 -14.20 -21.88
N ARG A 27 22.25 -12.95 -22.36
CA ARG A 27 21.70 -11.77 -21.66
C ARG A 27 20.20 -11.49 -21.86
N CYS A 28 19.38 -12.52 -22.05
CA CYS A 28 17.93 -12.35 -22.26
C CYS A 28 17.20 -11.82 -21.01
N TYR A 29 17.53 -12.32 -19.81
CA TYR A 29 16.94 -11.88 -18.53
C TYR A 29 17.90 -11.06 -17.67
N LEU A 30 19.18 -11.45 -17.60
CA LEU A 30 20.23 -10.75 -16.86
C LEU A 30 21.11 -9.94 -17.82
N ARG A 31 20.63 -8.75 -18.20
CA ARG A 31 21.25 -7.89 -19.22
C ARG A 31 22.37 -6.97 -18.72
N THR A 32 22.37 -6.67 -17.43
CA THR A 32 23.30 -5.71 -16.83
C THR A 32 24.74 -6.25 -16.76
N PRO A 33 25.77 -5.39 -16.81
CA PRO A 33 27.18 -5.83 -16.73
C PRO A 33 27.55 -6.48 -15.40
N ARG A 34 26.83 -6.12 -14.34
CA ARG A 34 26.92 -6.69 -13.00
C ARG A 34 25.54 -7.23 -12.63
N ILE A 35 25.50 -8.27 -11.82
CA ILE A 35 24.26 -8.80 -11.27
C ILE A 35 24.24 -8.57 -9.76
N ARG A 36 23.04 -8.39 -9.24
CA ARG A 36 22.76 -8.36 -7.82
C ARG A 36 22.50 -9.78 -7.33
N VAL A 37 23.13 -10.15 -6.22
CA VAL A 37 22.91 -11.42 -5.53
C VAL A 37 22.43 -11.12 -4.11
N VAL A 38 21.33 -11.73 -3.71
CA VAL A 38 20.80 -11.66 -2.34
C VAL A 38 20.74 -13.05 -1.74
N VAL A 39 21.41 -13.26 -0.61
CA VAL A 39 21.40 -14.53 0.12
C VAL A 39 20.55 -14.38 1.37
N LEU A 40 19.52 -15.21 1.48
CA LEU A 40 18.53 -15.23 2.56
C LEU A 40 18.62 -16.56 3.29
N ASP A 41 18.86 -16.55 4.60
CA ASP A 41 18.87 -17.76 5.42
C ASP A 41 17.60 -17.84 6.28
N SER A 42 16.97 -19.01 6.31
CA SER A 42 15.73 -19.26 7.05
C SER A 42 15.90 -19.04 8.55
N PRO A 43 14.88 -18.52 9.26
CA PRO A 43 14.86 -18.51 10.72
C PRO A 43 14.84 -19.92 11.32
N VAL A 44 14.33 -20.92 10.57
CA VAL A 44 14.14 -22.29 11.06
C VAL A 44 15.43 -23.08 10.87
N ALA A 45 15.98 -23.58 11.97
CA ALA A 45 17.10 -24.50 11.93
C ALA A 45 16.67 -25.85 11.34
N VAL A 46 17.50 -26.41 10.48
CA VAL A 46 17.29 -27.75 9.92
C VAL A 46 17.48 -28.78 11.04
N ALA A 47 16.66 -29.84 11.06
CA ALA A 47 16.84 -30.95 12.00
C ALA A 47 18.27 -31.51 11.87
N ALA A 48 18.83 -32.02 12.97
CA ALA A 48 20.25 -32.42 13.03
C ALA A 48 20.65 -33.47 11.97
N ASP A 49 19.68 -34.27 11.49
CA ASP A 49 19.90 -35.34 10.53
C ASP A 49 19.58 -34.95 9.07
N ASP A 50 19.02 -33.75 8.83
CA ASP A 50 18.63 -33.29 7.50
C ASP A 50 19.66 -32.33 6.90
N LEU A 51 19.98 -32.52 5.61
CA LEU A 51 20.79 -31.56 4.87
C LEU A 51 19.97 -30.30 4.54
N PRO A 52 20.56 -29.10 4.65
CA PRO A 52 19.86 -27.88 4.33
C PRO A 52 19.53 -27.81 2.84
N LYS A 53 18.29 -27.39 2.56
CA LYS A 53 17.77 -27.25 1.19
C LYS A 53 18.06 -25.84 0.71
N ILE A 54 18.85 -25.74 -0.36
CA ILE A 54 19.26 -24.47 -0.97
C ILE A 54 18.51 -24.32 -2.29
N ALA A 55 18.00 -23.13 -2.55
CA ALA A 55 17.40 -22.79 -3.84
C ALA A 55 17.91 -21.44 -4.34
N ALA A 56 17.93 -21.30 -5.66
CA ALA A 56 18.13 -20.02 -6.33
C ALA A 56 16.86 -19.59 -7.05
N MET A 57 16.67 -18.29 -7.21
CA MET A 57 15.56 -17.71 -7.95
C MET A 57 16.08 -16.55 -8.77
N ILE A 58 15.71 -16.52 -10.03
CA ILE A 58 16.02 -15.41 -10.94
C ILE A 58 14.89 -14.40 -10.79
N VAL A 59 15.23 -13.18 -10.40
CA VAL A 59 14.25 -12.10 -10.26
C VAL A 59 13.69 -11.80 -11.65
N PRO A 60 12.35 -11.76 -11.82
CA PRO A 60 11.76 -11.41 -13.11
C PRO A 60 12.27 -10.06 -13.59
N ASP A 61 12.54 -9.98 -14.89
CA ASP A 61 13.08 -8.77 -15.50
C ASP A 61 12.19 -7.56 -15.21
N GLN A 62 12.80 -6.42 -14.90
CA GLN A 62 12.15 -5.15 -14.54
C GLN A 62 11.41 -5.16 -13.20
N ARG A 63 11.46 -6.26 -12.44
CA ARG A 63 10.86 -6.37 -11.11
C ARG A 63 11.87 -6.28 -9.98
N GLU A 64 13.14 -5.98 -10.27
CA GLU A 64 14.20 -5.89 -9.26
C GLU A 64 13.93 -4.85 -8.17
N THR A 65 13.12 -3.84 -8.47
CA THR A 65 12.72 -2.77 -7.54
C THR A 65 11.43 -3.05 -6.79
N ASP A 66 10.73 -4.14 -7.11
CA ASP A 66 9.48 -4.50 -6.43
C ASP A 66 9.75 -4.86 -4.96
N TRP A 67 8.76 -4.65 -4.10
CA TRP A 67 8.83 -4.93 -2.65
C TRP A 67 9.42 -6.30 -2.35
N THR A 68 8.86 -7.34 -2.98
CA THR A 68 9.21 -8.75 -2.81
C THR A 68 10.70 -9.02 -3.03
N PHE A 69 11.34 -8.31 -3.97
CA PHE A 69 12.72 -8.61 -4.39
C PHE A 69 13.76 -7.62 -3.84
N CYS A 70 13.33 -6.50 -3.26
CA CYS A 70 14.24 -5.43 -2.83
C CYS A 70 14.16 -5.13 -1.32
N ALA A 71 12.96 -5.09 -0.75
CA ALA A 71 12.73 -4.72 0.66
C ALA A 71 13.05 -5.88 1.60
N ASN A 72 13.58 -5.60 2.80
CA ASN A 72 13.92 -6.67 3.75
C ASN A 72 12.69 -7.44 4.24
N SER A 73 11.54 -6.79 4.40
CA SER A 73 10.26 -7.45 4.72
C SER A 73 9.79 -8.32 3.56
N GLY A 74 9.76 -7.79 2.34
CA GLY A 74 9.40 -8.57 1.15
C GLY A 74 10.31 -9.77 0.89
N LEU A 75 11.61 -9.61 1.09
CA LEU A 75 12.58 -10.71 1.02
C LEU A 75 12.32 -11.79 2.08
N ARG A 76 11.88 -11.40 3.28
CA ARG A 76 11.51 -12.34 4.34
C ARG A 76 10.22 -13.05 4.01
N GLN A 77 9.20 -12.33 3.55
CA GLN A 77 7.93 -12.91 3.11
C GLN A 77 8.17 -13.94 2.02
N LEU A 78 8.93 -13.56 0.98
CA LEU A 78 9.30 -14.47 -0.10
C LEU A 78 9.99 -15.75 0.38
N LEU A 79 10.84 -15.67 1.42
CA LEU A 79 11.47 -16.86 1.99
C LEU A 79 10.47 -17.73 2.77
N LEU A 80 9.50 -17.11 3.46
CA LEU A 80 8.45 -17.80 4.23
C LEU A 80 7.48 -18.56 3.31
N ASP A 81 7.24 -18.07 2.10
CA ASP A 81 6.43 -18.76 1.08
C ASP A 81 7.04 -20.13 0.68
N TYR A 82 8.33 -20.35 1.00
CA TYR A 82 9.02 -21.62 0.80
C TYR A 82 9.55 -22.20 2.12
N PRO A 83 8.68 -22.70 3.02
CA PRO A 83 9.06 -23.08 4.39
C PRO A 83 10.10 -24.20 4.48
N ASN A 84 10.29 -24.95 3.39
CA ASN A 84 11.27 -26.03 3.28
C ASN A 84 12.66 -25.56 2.82
N ILE A 85 12.87 -24.28 2.53
CA ILE A 85 14.13 -23.75 2.03
C ILE A 85 14.93 -23.16 3.18
N SER A 86 16.15 -23.68 3.38
CA SER A 86 17.09 -23.21 4.41
C SER A 86 17.85 -21.97 3.95
N ARG A 87 18.11 -21.85 2.64
CA ARG A 87 18.69 -20.65 2.02
C ARG A 87 18.08 -20.40 0.64
N LEU A 88 17.62 -19.18 0.42
CA LEU A 88 17.18 -18.68 -0.88
C LEU A 88 18.21 -17.68 -1.43
N ILE A 89 18.64 -17.90 -2.67
CA ILE A 89 19.58 -17.03 -3.39
C ILE A 89 18.81 -16.32 -4.50
N LEU A 90 18.60 -15.01 -4.39
CA LEU A 90 18.01 -14.22 -5.46
C LEU A 90 19.10 -13.66 -6.38
N ILE A 91 18.87 -13.74 -7.68
CA ILE A 91 19.77 -13.24 -8.71
C ILE A 91 18.98 -12.31 -9.62
N GLY A 92 19.38 -11.04 -9.73
CA GLY A 92 18.70 -10.06 -10.57
C GLY A 92 19.67 -9.08 -11.21
N ASN A 93 19.15 -8.19 -12.06
CA ASN A 93 19.97 -7.12 -12.63
C ASN A 93 20.46 -6.13 -11.56
N ASP A 94 21.70 -5.66 -11.70
CA ASP A 94 22.21 -4.51 -10.93
C ASP A 94 21.79 -3.23 -11.66
N LEU A 95 20.57 -2.76 -11.36
CA LEU A 95 19.99 -1.59 -12.00
C LEU A 95 20.64 -0.30 -11.46
N PRO A 96 20.82 0.73 -12.32
CA PRO A 96 21.26 2.04 -11.85
C PRO A 96 20.24 2.64 -10.86
N PRO A 97 20.65 3.60 -10.02
CA PRO A 97 19.70 4.39 -9.23
C PRO A 97 18.68 5.04 -10.18
N ASN A 98 17.39 4.86 -9.89
CA ASN A 98 16.27 5.34 -10.71
C ASN A 98 16.30 4.80 -12.16
N PRO A 99 16.14 3.48 -12.37
CA PRO A 99 16.02 2.94 -13.71
C PRO A 99 14.82 3.59 -14.40
N HIS A 100 15.00 3.98 -15.68
CA HIS A 100 13.92 4.52 -16.51
C HIS A 100 12.68 3.63 -16.44
N PRO A 101 11.47 4.21 -16.58
CA PRO A 101 10.24 3.45 -16.57
C PRO A 101 10.30 2.32 -17.58
N CYS A 102 10.19 1.09 -17.10
CA CYS A 102 10.26 -0.09 -17.93
C CYS A 102 8.92 -0.81 -17.93
N ILE A 103 8.52 -1.21 -19.12
CA ILE A 103 7.37 -2.08 -19.32
C ILE A 103 7.77 -3.46 -18.81
N TYR A 104 6.98 -3.99 -17.88
CA TYR A 104 7.02 -5.40 -17.53
C TYR A 104 5.86 -6.09 -18.23
N THR A 105 6.17 -7.19 -18.90
CA THR A 105 5.19 -8.14 -19.44
C THR A 105 5.60 -9.51 -18.94
N ARG A 106 4.69 -10.23 -18.28
CA ARG A 106 4.94 -11.62 -17.91
C ARG A 106 5.25 -12.43 -19.18
N PRO A 107 6.38 -13.16 -19.23
CA PRO A 107 6.67 -14.03 -20.37
C PRO A 107 5.55 -15.04 -20.58
N PRO A 108 5.16 -15.34 -21.83
CA PRO A 108 4.17 -16.36 -22.11
C PRO A 108 4.75 -17.74 -21.79
N ASP A 109 3.90 -18.65 -21.29
CA ASP A 109 4.26 -20.03 -21.05
C ASP A 109 4.43 -20.76 -22.40
N THR A 110 5.68 -20.88 -22.85
CA THR A 110 6.05 -21.42 -24.17
C THR A 110 7.38 -22.17 -24.09
N ASP A 111 7.52 -23.22 -24.90
CA ASP A 111 8.73 -24.05 -24.97
C ASP A 111 10.02 -23.23 -25.19
N THR A 112 9.94 -22.11 -25.93
CA THR A 112 11.10 -21.24 -26.18
C THR A 112 11.59 -20.51 -24.94
N VAL A 113 10.67 -20.05 -24.08
CA VAL A 113 10.99 -19.36 -22.82
C VAL A 113 11.67 -20.33 -21.85
N ASP A 114 11.20 -21.58 -21.80
CA ASP A 114 11.80 -22.64 -21.00
C ASP A 114 13.23 -22.98 -21.44
N VAL A 115 13.48 -23.00 -22.75
CA VAL A 115 14.82 -23.26 -23.30
C VAL A 115 15.81 -22.17 -22.90
N ASP A 116 15.43 -20.89 -23.03
CA ASP A 116 16.34 -19.79 -22.69
C ASP A 116 16.55 -19.65 -21.18
N ARG A 117 15.51 -19.91 -20.39
CA ARG A 117 15.63 -20.02 -18.94
C ARG A 117 16.58 -21.13 -18.52
N LYS A 118 16.47 -22.32 -19.10
CA LYS A 118 17.36 -23.44 -18.78
C LYS A 118 18.82 -23.14 -19.09
N LYS A 119 19.10 -22.50 -20.23
CA LYS A 119 20.48 -22.04 -20.56
C LYS A 119 21.00 -21.06 -19.51
N LEU A 120 20.16 -20.13 -19.07
CA LEU A 120 20.52 -19.18 -18.03
C LEU A 120 20.83 -19.86 -16.69
N GLU A 121 20.00 -20.83 -16.29
CA GLU A 121 20.22 -21.63 -15.08
C GLU A 121 21.55 -22.41 -15.15
N ASP A 122 21.88 -23.00 -16.31
CA ASP A 122 23.15 -23.70 -16.55
C ASP A 122 24.37 -22.77 -16.41
N GLU A 123 24.31 -21.55 -16.96
CA GLU A 123 25.38 -20.55 -16.83
C GLU A 123 25.55 -20.04 -15.38
N LEU A 124 24.48 -20.05 -14.58
CA LEU A 124 24.49 -19.62 -13.18
C LEU A 124 24.92 -20.71 -12.19
N GLN A 125 25.01 -21.99 -12.62
CA GLN A 125 25.34 -23.13 -11.75
C GLN A 125 26.57 -22.86 -10.87
N SER A 126 27.67 -22.37 -11.46
CA SER A 126 28.92 -22.15 -10.73
C SER A 126 28.79 -21.07 -9.66
N LEU A 127 28.07 -19.99 -9.95
CA LEU A 127 27.81 -18.92 -8.99
C LEU A 127 26.96 -19.44 -7.83
N VAL A 128 25.85 -20.11 -8.13
CA VAL A 128 24.93 -20.64 -7.10
C VAL A 128 25.63 -21.71 -6.25
N MET A 129 26.45 -22.58 -6.85
CA MET A 129 27.24 -23.58 -6.13
C MET A 129 28.21 -22.93 -5.13
N SER A 130 28.82 -21.79 -5.49
CA SER A 130 29.74 -21.07 -4.59
C SER A 130 29.08 -20.45 -3.36
N LEU A 131 27.75 -20.36 -3.35
CA LEU A 131 26.95 -19.78 -2.27
C LEU A 131 26.30 -20.86 -1.38
N HIS A 132 26.60 -22.14 -1.61
CA HIS A 132 26.12 -23.23 -0.77
C HIS A 132 26.91 -23.31 0.55
N PRO A 133 26.25 -23.62 1.68
CA PRO A 133 26.93 -23.97 2.92
C PRO A 133 27.85 -25.20 2.74
N LYS A 134 28.97 -25.25 3.48
CA LYS A 134 29.92 -26.37 3.45
C LYS A 134 29.27 -27.72 3.75
N VAL A 135 28.28 -27.74 4.65
CA VAL A 135 27.54 -28.96 5.03
C VAL A 135 26.83 -29.61 3.83
N CYS A 136 26.42 -28.85 2.81
CA CYS A 136 25.77 -29.40 1.62
C CYS A 136 26.69 -30.31 0.79
N PHE A 137 28.02 -30.23 0.98
CA PHE A 137 29.01 -30.98 0.19
C PHE A 137 29.42 -32.31 0.83
N GLN A 138 28.88 -32.65 2.01
CA GLN A 138 29.24 -33.87 2.73
C GLN A 138 28.98 -35.16 1.92
N ASN A 139 27.94 -35.15 1.08
CA ASN A 139 27.52 -36.29 0.26
C ASN A 139 27.83 -36.09 -1.24
N GLY A 140 28.81 -35.25 -1.58
CA GLY A 140 29.17 -34.90 -2.95
C GLY A 140 28.61 -33.54 -3.39
N LEU A 141 28.54 -33.30 -4.70
CA LEU A 141 28.02 -32.02 -5.21
C LEU A 141 26.50 -31.94 -4.99
N PRO A 142 25.99 -30.88 -4.32
CA PRO A 142 24.56 -30.72 -4.12
C PRO A 142 23.86 -30.45 -5.45
N LYS A 143 22.62 -30.93 -5.58
CA LYS A 143 21.77 -30.59 -6.73
C LYS A 143 21.24 -29.17 -6.56
N ILE A 144 21.53 -28.30 -7.53
CA ILE A 144 20.98 -26.95 -7.54
C ILE A 144 19.50 -27.00 -7.94
N ARG A 145 18.68 -26.28 -7.18
CA ARG A 145 17.26 -26.07 -7.46
C ARG A 145 17.02 -24.62 -7.81
N PHE A 146 16.48 -24.37 -9.00
CA PHE A 146 15.94 -23.07 -9.36
C PHE A 146 14.43 -23.05 -9.09
N LEU A 147 13.95 -21.97 -8.47
CA LEU A 147 12.53 -21.70 -8.23
C LEU A 147 12.06 -20.63 -9.22
N THR A 148 10.79 -20.73 -9.62
CA THR A 148 10.06 -19.66 -10.32
C THR A 148 9.27 -18.86 -9.31
N TYR A 149 9.29 -17.54 -9.44
CA TYR A 149 8.29 -16.69 -8.79
C TYR A 149 7.13 -16.49 -9.75
N GLU A 150 5.93 -16.82 -9.28
CA GLU A 150 4.67 -16.58 -9.98
C GLU A 150 3.78 -15.78 -9.02
N ASP A 151 3.19 -14.71 -9.51
CA ASP A 151 2.19 -13.92 -8.81
C ASP A 151 1.05 -13.62 -9.77
N ASP A 152 0.21 -12.62 -9.48
CA ASP A 152 -0.89 -12.21 -10.36
C ASP A 152 -0.49 -11.14 -11.38
N LEU A 153 0.70 -10.55 -11.31
CA LEU A 153 1.06 -9.44 -12.20
C LEU A 153 1.37 -9.93 -13.63
N LEU A 154 0.50 -9.57 -14.58
CA LEU A 154 0.62 -9.90 -16.00
C LEU A 154 1.35 -8.80 -16.78
N TYR A 155 1.09 -7.54 -16.45
CA TYR A 155 1.67 -6.39 -17.14
C TYR A 155 1.79 -5.18 -16.21
N ARG A 156 2.84 -4.37 -16.40
CA ARG A 156 3.00 -3.07 -15.73
C ARG A 156 3.65 -2.07 -16.67
N VAL A 157 3.16 -0.85 -16.68
CA VAL A 157 3.80 0.27 -17.37
C VAL A 157 3.66 1.57 -16.58
N THR A 158 4.74 2.31 -16.45
CA THR A 158 4.68 3.67 -15.92
C THR A 158 4.03 4.60 -16.95
N VAL A 159 2.99 5.31 -16.54
CA VAL A 159 2.27 6.28 -17.37
C VAL A 159 2.72 7.72 -17.13
N ALA A 160 3.20 8.03 -15.93
CA ALA A 160 3.73 9.34 -15.60
C ALA A 160 4.77 9.25 -14.48
N THR A 161 5.65 10.24 -14.44
CA THR A 161 6.66 10.43 -13.39
C THR A 161 6.57 11.86 -12.91
N PHE A 162 6.61 12.03 -11.60
CA PHE A 162 6.52 13.30 -10.90
C PHE A 162 7.68 13.42 -9.93
N ILE A 163 8.00 14.66 -9.56
CA ILE A 163 8.95 14.96 -8.50
C ILE A 163 8.28 16.00 -7.61
N GLY A 164 7.98 15.60 -6.37
CA GLY A 164 7.45 16.48 -5.34
C GLY A 164 8.56 17.01 -4.42
N PRO A 165 8.41 18.21 -3.85
CA PRO A 165 9.38 18.78 -2.90
C PRO A 165 9.53 17.97 -1.61
N VAL A 166 8.52 17.17 -1.22
CA VAL A 166 8.49 16.41 0.03
C VAL A 166 8.60 14.92 -0.22
N VAL A 167 7.77 14.38 -1.12
CA VAL A 167 7.75 12.93 -1.39
C VAL A 167 8.89 12.47 -2.32
N GLY A 168 9.55 13.43 -2.99
CA GLY A 168 10.59 13.17 -3.97
C GLY A 168 10.02 12.62 -5.28
N GLU A 169 10.80 11.80 -5.99
CA GLU A 169 10.35 11.17 -7.23
C GLU A 169 9.26 10.12 -6.94
N PHE A 170 8.21 10.11 -7.75
CA PHE A 170 7.19 9.08 -7.72
C PHE A 170 6.59 8.82 -9.09
N VAL A 171 5.95 7.66 -9.22
CA VAL A 171 5.42 7.17 -10.49
C VAL A 171 3.94 6.86 -10.37
N VAL A 172 3.25 7.09 -11.49
CA VAL A 172 1.92 6.55 -11.75
C VAL A 172 2.09 5.42 -12.74
N GLU A 173 1.53 4.24 -12.44
CA GLU A 173 1.68 3.04 -13.26
C GLU A 173 0.34 2.34 -13.46
N ASP A 174 0.11 1.81 -14.66
CA ASP A 174 -1.04 0.94 -14.92
C ASP A 174 -0.58 -0.52 -14.86
N VAL A 175 -1.36 -1.35 -14.18
CA VAL A 175 -1.07 -2.77 -13.98
C VAL A 175 -2.25 -3.64 -14.42
N LEU A 176 -1.93 -4.78 -15.05
CA LEU A 176 -2.89 -5.85 -15.34
C LEU A 176 -2.57 -7.03 -14.46
N MET A 177 -3.57 -7.52 -13.74
CA MET A 177 -3.45 -8.66 -12.84
C MET A 177 -4.40 -9.78 -13.25
N GLU A 178 -3.96 -11.01 -13.02
CA GLU A 178 -4.77 -12.23 -13.10
C GLU A 178 -5.75 -12.28 -11.91
N VAL A 179 -6.86 -12.99 -12.08
CA VAL A 179 -7.82 -13.27 -11.00
C VAL A 179 -7.90 -14.78 -10.88
N HIS A 180 -7.74 -15.29 -9.65
CA HIS A 180 -7.71 -16.71 -9.35
C HIS A 180 -9.10 -17.36 -9.16
N ASP A 181 -10.18 -16.61 -9.35
CA ASP A 181 -11.53 -17.15 -9.32
C ASP A 181 -11.87 -17.79 -10.67
N ASP A 182 -12.85 -18.69 -10.75
CA ASP A 182 -13.21 -19.46 -11.97
C ASP A 182 -13.67 -18.58 -13.18
N SER A 183 -13.53 -17.25 -13.10
CA SER A 183 -13.74 -16.30 -14.20
C SER A 183 -12.44 -15.97 -14.95
N VAL A 184 -12.55 -15.73 -16.26
CA VAL A 184 -11.42 -15.30 -17.13
C VAL A 184 -11.06 -13.82 -16.91
N ASP A 185 -11.54 -13.21 -15.82
CA ASP A 185 -11.46 -11.76 -15.64
C ASP A 185 -10.05 -11.34 -15.22
N LYS A 186 -9.61 -10.21 -15.74
CA LYS A 186 -8.34 -9.58 -15.38
C LYS A 186 -8.62 -8.27 -14.67
N LYS A 187 -7.89 -8.00 -13.58
CA LYS A 187 -8.01 -6.74 -12.84
C LYS A 187 -7.06 -5.71 -13.45
N LEU A 188 -7.61 -4.68 -14.06
CA LEU A 188 -6.86 -3.52 -14.54
C LEU A 188 -6.90 -2.42 -13.47
N ARG A 189 -5.72 -1.95 -13.04
CA ARG A 189 -5.60 -0.95 -11.99
C ARG A 189 -4.59 0.12 -12.35
N ARG A 190 -4.73 1.29 -11.71
CA ARG A 190 -3.71 2.33 -11.70
C ARG A 190 -3.18 2.53 -10.29
N ASN A 191 -1.87 2.55 -10.18
CA ASN A 191 -1.16 2.68 -8.91
C ASN A 191 -0.36 3.98 -8.86
N LEU A 192 -0.29 4.57 -7.66
CA LEU A 192 0.68 5.60 -7.29
C LEU A 192 1.77 4.94 -6.45
N ARG A 193 3.05 5.20 -6.74
CA ARG A 193 4.19 4.65 -5.99
C ARG A 193 5.29 5.67 -5.81
N PHE A 194 5.66 5.95 -4.57
CA PHE A 194 6.82 6.78 -4.24
C PHE A 194 8.13 6.02 -4.46
N LYS A 195 9.11 6.60 -5.16
CA LYS A 195 10.41 5.95 -5.39
C LYS A 195 11.23 5.82 -4.11
N ARG A 196 11.03 6.71 -3.13
CA ARG A 196 11.64 6.61 -1.79
C ARG A 196 11.16 5.38 -1.01
N MET A 197 9.97 4.86 -1.35
CA MET A 197 9.37 3.67 -0.76
C MET A 197 8.88 2.76 -1.89
N PRO A 198 9.79 2.21 -2.71
CA PRO A 198 9.42 1.49 -3.95
C PRO A 198 8.61 0.23 -3.66
N SER A 199 8.60 -0.17 -2.40
CA SER A 199 8.01 -1.37 -1.89
C SER A 199 6.56 -1.16 -1.41
N LEU A 200 6.07 0.08 -1.32
CA LEU A 200 4.67 0.37 -0.93
C LEU A 200 3.89 0.93 -2.11
N ILE A 201 2.71 0.39 -2.37
CA ILE A 201 1.75 1.04 -3.26
C ILE A 201 0.96 2.04 -2.43
N GLN A 202 1.08 3.31 -2.80
CA GLN A 202 0.51 4.44 -2.06
C GLN A 202 -0.99 4.60 -2.31
N SER A 203 -1.42 4.36 -3.55
CA SER A 203 -2.84 4.42 -3.90
C SER A 203 -3.12 3.52 -5.08
N GLN A 204 -4.30 2.92 -5.11
CA GLN A 204 -4.79 2.09 -6.21
C GLN A 204 -6.21 2.48 -6.58
N VAL A 205 -6.51 2.52 -7.88
CA VAL A 205 -7.87 2.68 -8.40
C VAL A 205 -8.14 1.70 -9.52
N HIS A 206 -9.41 1.32 -9.69
CA HIS A 206 -9.83 0.43 -10.75
C HIS A 206 -9.89 1.20 -12.07
N LEU A 207 -9.42 0.57 -13.14
CA LEU A 207 -9.46 1.11 -14.49
C LEU A 207 -10.30 0.20 -15.39
N TYR A 208 -11.10 0.82 -16.25
CA TYR A 208 -11.77 0.10 -17.33
C TYR A 208 -11.55 0.80 -18.68
N PRO A 209 -11.24 0.05 -19.75
CA PRO A 209 -11.07 0.60 -21.08
C PRO A 209 -12.43 0.92 -21.71
N VAL A 210 -12.55 2.10 -22.32
CA VAL A 210 -13.73 2.54 -23.08
C VAL A 210 -13.34 3.05 -24.45
N MET A 211 -14.24 2.93 -25.41
CA MET A 211 -14.11 3.58 -26.71
C MET A 211 -14.24 5.10 -26.56
N ALA A 212 -13.33 5.84 -27.17
CA ALA A 212 -13.31 7.31 -27.10
C ALA A 212 -14.51 7.96 -27.79
N ASP A 213 -15.10 7.27 -28.77
CA ASP A 213 -16.15 7.79 -29.65
C ASP A 213 -17.55 7.69 -29.00
N ASP A 214 -17.86 6.56 -28.36
CA ASP A 214 -19.19 6.27 -27.79
C ASP A 214 -19.19 5.85 -26.31
N GLY A 215 -18.02 5.81 -25.66
CA GLY A 215 -17.88 5.49 -24.25
C GLY A 215 -18.16 4.02 -23.90
N LYS A 216 -18.35 3.14 -24.89
CA LYS A 216 -18.64 1.73 -24.60
C LYS A 216 -17.43 1.02 -24.01
N VAL A 217 -17.67 0.24 -22.97
CA VAL A 217 -16.66 -0.61 -22.32
C VAL A 217 -16.09 -1.61 -23.32
N VAL A 218 -14.77 -1.72 -23.34
CA VAL A 218 -14.05 -2.71 -24.15
C VAL A 218 -13.90 -3.96 -23.30
N ALA A 219 -14.71 -4.99 -23.59
CA ALA A 219 -14.76 -6.20 -22.78
C ALA A 219 -13.49 -7.06 -22.83
N ASP A 220 -12.68 -6.93 -23.88
CA ASP A 220 -11.49 -7.77 -24.08
C ASP A 220 -10.23 -7.11 -23.47
N VAL A 221 -10.12 -7.18 -22.13
CA VAL A 221 -8.94 -6.71 -21.38
C VAL A 221 -7.77 -7.71 -21.47
N ILE A 222 -7.89 -8.77 -22.26
CA ILE A 222 -6.92 -9.88 -22.30
C ILE A 222 -5.54 -9.40 -22.77
N ASN A 223 -5.46 -8.32 -23.56
CA ASN A 223 -4.20 -7.77 -24.08
C ASN A 223 -4.07 -6.25 -23.89
N LEU A 224 -3.71 -5.84 -22.66
CA LEU A 224 -3.50 -4.43 -22.32
C LEU A 224 -2.42 -3.75 -23.18
N GLU A 225 -1.36 -4.48 -23.59
CA GLU A 225 -0.32 -3.94 -24.46
C GLU A 225 -0.90 -3.49 -25.81
N ASN A 226 -1.80 -4.29 -26.39
CA ASN A 226 -2.52 -3.94 -27.61
C ASN A 226 -3.52 -2.81 -27.36
N LEU A 227 -4.29 -2.88 -26.26
CA LEU A 227 -5.26 -1.83 -25.92
C LEU A 227 -4.59 -0.45 -25.80
N LYS A 228 -3.41 -0.36 -25.18
CA LYS A 228 -2.66 0.90 -25.07
C LYS A 228 -2.12 1.42 -26.41
N LYS A 229 -1.94 0.55 -27.41
CA LYS A 229 -1.53 0.94 -28.78
C LYS A 229 -2.73 1.40 -29.63
N MET A 230 -3.96 1.12 -29.21
CA MET A 230 -5.17 1.54 -29.94
C MET A 230 -5.45 3.02 -29.75
N LYS A 231 -5.61 3.76 -30.86
CA LYS A 231 -5.81 5.22 -30.83
C LYS A 231 -7.16 5.66 -30.26
N ASN A 232 -8.17 4.80 -30.30
CA ASN A 232 -9.55 5.13 -29.91
C ASN A 232 -9.94 4.55 -28.54
N VAL A 233 -9.00 4.05 -27.75
CA VAL A 233 -9.28 3.53 -26.40
C VAL A 233 -8.83 4.55 -25.36
N LYS A 234 -9.70 4.84 -24.39
CA LYS A 234 -9.40 5.63 -23.19
C LYS A 234 -9.56 4.74 -21.97
N PHE A 235 -8.77 4.99 -20.94
CA PHE A 235 -8.89 4.31 -19.66
C PHE A 235 -9.63 5.24 -18.70
N GLN A 236 -10.83 4.84 -18.30
CA GLN A 236 -11.61 5.54 -17.29
C GLN A 236 -11.40 4.88 -15.93
N ILE A 237 -11.67 5.64 -14.88
CA ILE A 237 -11.46 5.25 -13.50
C ILE A 237 -12.83 4.98 -12.90
N ASP A 238 -12.93 3.86 -12.21
CA ASP A 238 -14.11 3.57 -11.41
C ASP A 238 -13.91 4.12 -10.00
N THR A 239 -14.64 5.21 -9.69
CA THR A 239 -14.57 5.87 -8.39
C THR A 239 -15.52 5.26 -7.36
N THR A 240 -16.34 4.27 -7.75
CA THR A 240 -17.25 3.58 -6.82
C THR A 240 -16.61 2.36 -6.17
N ILE A 241 -15.36 2.03 -6.53
CA ILE A 241 -14.67 0.85 -6.00
C ILE A 241 -13.44 1.27 -5.21
N LEU A 242 -13.39 0.85 -3.94
CA LEU A 242 -12.20 0.95 -3.10
C LEU A 242 -11.30 -0.26 -3.35
N VAL A 243 -10.14 -0.02 -3.95
CA VAL A 243 -9.24 -1.09 -4.40
C VAL A 243 -8.21 -1.50 -3.36
N HIS A 244 -7.74 -0.55 -2.57
CA HIS A 244 -6.73 -0.81 -1.54
C HIS A 244 -7.40 -1.43 -0.30
N ALA A 245 -6.82 -2.50 0.24
CA ALA A 245 -7.49 -3.43 1.15
C ALA A 245 -7.97 -2.76 2.45
N TYR A 246 -7.17 -1.84 3.01
CA TYR A 246 -7.52 -1.14 4.25
C TYR A 246 -8.61 -0.07 4.08
N LEU A 247 -8.96 0.34 2.85
CA LEU A 247 -9.92 1.44 2.65
C LEU A 247 -11.35 1.06 3.00
N ALA A 248 -11.78 -0.17 2.68
CA ALA A 248 -13.10 -0.65 3.09
C ALA A 248 -13.22 -0.77 4.62
N PRO A 249 -12.24 -1.35 5.35
CA PRO A 249 -12.13 -1.26 6.81
C PRO A 249 -12.17 0.17 7.37
N MET A 250 -11.53 1.15 6.72
CA MET A 250 -11.65 2.55 7.14
C MET A 250 -13.08 3.07 6.98
N ILE A 251 -13.73 2.79 5.86
CA ILE A 251 -15.10 3.22 5.62
C ILE A 251 -16.09 2.52 6.57
N SER A 252 -15.87 1.25 6.90
CA SER A 252 -16.74 0.51 7.84
C SER A 252 -16.72 1.11 9.25
N GLY A 253 -15.65 1.83 9.64
CA GLY A 253 -15.61 2.59 10.89
C GLY A 253 -16.72 3.65 11.01
N LEU A 254 -17.33 4.08 9.90
CA LEU A 254 -18.51 4.97 9.93
C LEU A 254 -19.75 4.31 10.55
N PHE A 255 -19.77 2.98 10.67
CA PHE A 255 -20.85 2.23 11.33
C PHE A 255 -21.13 2.75 12.74
N TYR A 256 -20.07 3.12 13.47
CA TYR A 256 -20.13 3.59 14.85
C TYR A 256 -20.93 4.88 15.05
N ILE A 257 -21.12 5.66 13.98
CA ILE A 257 -21.79 6.96 14.00
C ILE A 257 -22.94 7.03 12.98
N GLY A 258 -23.36 5.90 12.42
CA GLY A 258 -24.32 5.84 11.31
C GLY A 258 -25.66 6.51 11.59
N SER A 259 -26.20 6.36 12.81
CA SER A 259 -27.45 7.02 13.24
C SER A 259 -27.35 8.55 13.19
N HIS A 260 -26.22 9.09 13.69
CA HIS A 260 -25.94 10.53 13.64
C HIS A 260 -25.78 11.02 12.20
N LEU A 261 -25.01 10.31 11.38
CA LEU A 261 -24.82 10.63 9.97
C LEU A 261 -26.14 10.65 9.20
N ASN A 262 -26.99 9.64 9.38
CA ASN A 262 -28.30 9.59 8.75
C ASN A 262 -29.21 10.74 9.18
N LYS A 263 -29.19 11.09 10.48
CA LYS A 263 -29.95 12.23 11.01
C LYS A 263 -29.52 13.55 10.37
N ARG A 264 -28.22 13.80 10.21
CA ARG A 264 -27.70 15.00 9.53
C ARG A 264 -28.18 15.06 8.08
N ILE A 265 -28.06 13.95 7.35
CA ILE A 265 -28.50 13.86 5.95
C ILE A 265 -30.01 14.14 5.83
N ARG A 266 -30.84 13.55 6.69
CA ARG A 266 -32.30 13.82 6.72
C ARG A 266 -32.64 15.28 7.04
N GLN A 267 -31.79 15.97 7.79
CA GLN A 267 -31.92 17.39 8.09
C GLN A 267 -31.38 18.30 6.97
N GLY A 268 -30.84 17.73 5.89
CA GLY A 268 -30.32 18.46 4.74
C GLY A 268 -28.88 18.97 4.94
N PHE A 269 -28.16 18.48 5.95
CA PHE A 269 -26.76 18.83 6.18
C PHE A 269 -25.85 17.68 5.73
N PRO A 270 -24.89 17.93 4.82
CA PRO A 270 -23.91 16.92 4.48
C PRO A 270 -23.04 16.61 5.72
N PRO A 271 -22.71 15.33 5.97
CA PRO A 271 -21.66 14.96 6.88
C PRO A 271 -20.32 15.55 6.48
N ARG A 272 -19.43 15.82 7.44
CA ARG A 272 -18.12 16.43 7.20
C ARG A 272 -16.99 15.49 7.56
N ALA A 273 -16.07 15.28 6.62
CA ALA A 273 -14.88 14.46 6.80
C ALA A 273 -13.60 15.27 6.63
N LEU A 274 -12.65 15.10 7.55
CA LEU A 274 -11.27 15.56 7.39
C LEU A 274 -10.39 14.36 7.07
N CYS A 275 -9.78 14.34 5.89
CA CYS A 275 -8.83 13.29 5.47
C CYS A 275 -7.40 13.83 5.56
N LEU A 276 -6.61 13.25 6.46
CA LEU A 276 -5.19 13.54 6.63
C LEU A 276 -4.40 12.54 5.76
N GLY A 277 -3.83 13.03 4.67
CA GLY A 277 -3.33 12.21 3.57
C GLY A 277 -4.35 12.10 2.46
N VAL A 278 -3.97 12.49 1.24
CA VAL A 278 -4.85 12.40 0.06
C VAL A 278 -4.39 11.28 -0.86
N GLY A 279 -3.08 11.17 -1.12
CA GLY A 279 -2.55 10.22 -2.09
C GLY A 279 -3.22 10.38 -3.47
N GLY A 280 -3.71 9.29 -4.05
CA GLY A 280 -4.50 9.28 -5.28
C GLY A 280 -5.94 9.78 -5.11
N GLY A 281 -6.41 10.03 -3.88
CA GLY A 281 -7.72 10.62 -3.60
C GLY A 281 -8.90 9.66 -3.67
N ALA A 282 -8.66 8.34 -3.68
CA ALA A 282 -9.71 7.32 -3.75
C ALA A 282 -10.67 7.40 -2.55
N LEU A 283 -10.14 7.46 -1.33
CA LEU A 283 -10.95 7.58 -0.10
C LEU A 283 -11.83 8.83 -0.12
N LEU A 284 -11.25 9.98 -0.46
CA LEU A 284 -11.96 11.27 -0.50
C LEU A 284 -13.06 11.28 -1.56
N THR A 285 -12.76 10.77 -2.75
CA THR A 285 -13.73 10.67 -3.85
C THR A 285 -14.87 9.74 -3.46
N PHE A 286 -14.58 8.63 -2.80
CA PHE A 286 -15.57 7.68 -2.33
C PHE A 286 -16.49 8.30 -1.27
N LEU A 287 -15.91 8.94 -0.24
CA LEU A 287 -16.67 9.64 0.80
C LEU A 287 -17.60 10.70 0.21
N ASN A 288 -17.11 11.48 -0.76
CA ASN A 288 -17.90 12.53 -1.37
C ASN A 288 -19.00 11.98 -2.30
N THR A 289 -18.65 11.08 -3.21
CA THR A 289 -19.56 10.63 -4.27
C THR A 289 -20.50 9.51 -3.82
N GLN A 290 -19.99 8.55 -3.06
CA GLN A 290 -20.78 7.42 -2.56
C GLN A 290 -21.40 7.74 -1.22
N MET A 291 -20.71 8.40 -0.29
CA MET A 291 -21.26 8.62 1.06
C MET A 291 -21.88 10.01 1.28
N GLY A 292 -21.78 10.92 0.30
CA GLY A 292 -22.40 12.25 0.35
C GLY A 292 -21.75 13.24 1.32
N PHE A 293 -20.47 13.02 1.66
CA PHE A 293 -19.73 13.90 2.56
C PHE A 293 -19.25 15.18 1.88
N GLU A 294 -19.20 16.27 2.65
CA GLU A 294 -18.26 17.36 2.43
C GLU A 294 -16.88 16.93 2.95
N VAL A 295 -15.86 17.02 2.11
CA VAL A 295 -14.54 16.46 2.43
C VAL A 295 -13.48 17.55 2.39
N VAL A 296 -12.69 17.66 3.46
CA VAL A 296 -11.45 18.44 3.50
C VAL A 296 -10.28 17.47 3.46
N GLY A 297 -9.45 17.54 2.42
CA GLY A 297 -8.24 16.74 2.26
C GLY A 297 -6.98 17.55 2.54
N VAL A 298 -6.06 17.01 3.33
CA VAL A 298 -4.74 17.62 3.58
C VAL A 298 -3.64 16.75 2.99
N GLU A 299 -2.84 17.32 2.09
CA GLU A 299 -1.71 16.65 1.45
C GLU A 299 -0.47 17.52 1.56
N ILE A 300 0.65 16.92 1.93
CA ILE A 300 1.89 17.66 2.18
C ILE A 300 2.57 18.08 0.87
N ASP A 301 2.29 17.37 -0.22
CA ASP A 301 2.98 17.55 -1.50
C ASP A 301 2.02 17.88 -2.65
N GLU A 302 2.12 19.09 -3.19
CA GLU A 302 1.29 19.55 -4.32
C GLU A 302 1.44 18.68 -5.57
N ALA A 303 2.60 18.06 -5.80
CA ALA A 303 2.79 17.20 -6.96
C ALA A 303 1.90 15.94 -6.86
N VAL A 304 1.69 15.41 -5.64
CA VAL A 304 0.79 14.27 -5.39
C VAL A 304 -0.65 14.65 -5.74
N LEU A 305 -1.11 15.83 -5.31
CA LEU A 305 -2.44 16.34 -5.68
C LEU A 305 -2.59 16.55 -7.19
N SER A 306 -1.54 17.02 -7.86
CA SER A 306 -1.51 17.16 -9.30
C SER A 306 -1.65 15.80 -10.01
N ALA A 307 -0.96 14.78 -9.51
CA ALA A 307 -1.10 13.42 -10.01
C ALA A 307 -2.51 12.85 -9.77
N ALA A 308 -3.08 13.05 -8.57
CA ALA A 308 -4.43 12.63 -8.23
C ALA A 308 -5.47 13.20 -9.22
N LYS A 309 -5.42 14.51 -9.47
CA LYS A 309 -6.32 15.21 -10.41
C LYS A 309 -6.18 14.73 -11.85
N GLN A 310 -4.94 14.53 -12.30
CA GLN A 310 -4.66 14.17 -13.69
C GLN A 310 -4.88 12.69 -14.01
N PHE A 311 -4.62 11.81 -13.04
CA PHE A 311 -4.51 10.37 -13.30
C PHE A 311 -5.40 9.48 -12.43
N PHE A 312 -5.98 9.96 -11.34
CA PHE A 312 -6.78 9.15 -10.41
C PHE A 312 -8.27 9.53 -10.39
N GLY A 313 -8.71 10.36 -11.35
CA GLY A 313 -10.13 10.71 -11.46
C GLY A 313 -10.60 11.63 -10.32
N PHE A 314 -9.65 12.17 -9.56
CA PHE A 314 -9.93 13.10 -8.47
C PHE A 314 -10.47 14.40 -9.06
N ASN A 315 -11.78 14.55 -9.02
CA ASN A 315 -12.45 15.77 -9.44
C ASN A 315 -12.81 16.56 -8.18
N ASN A 316 -12.27 17.78 -8.06
CA ASN A 316 -12.65 18.73 -7.02
C ASN A 316 -14.08 19.23 -7.32
N GLY A 317 -15.09 18.38 -7.13
CA GLY A 317 -16.47 18.83 -7.05
C GLY A 317 -16.62 19.90 -5.96
N ASN A 318 -17.70 20.67 -6.00
CA ASN A 318 -17.92 21.81 -5.09
C ASN A 318 -17.86 21.45 -3.59
N SER A 319 -17.88 20.17 -3.24
CA SER A 319 -17.90 19.66 -1.86
C SER A 319 -16.59 18.97 -1.43
N ILE A 320 -15.50 19.05 -2.23
CA ILE A 320 -14.16 18.61 -1.82
C ILE A 320 -13.20 19.80 -1.81
N GLN A 321 -12.67 20.12 -0.63
CA GLN A 321 -11.63 21.12 -0.45
C GLN A 321 -10.28 20.46 -0.22
N LEU A 322 -9.23 21.00 -0.84
CA LEU A 322 -7.85 20.52 -0.65
C LEU A 322 -7.01 21.60 0.01
N ILE A 323 -6.20 21.19 0.97
CA ILE A 323 -5.19 22.03 1.64
C ILE A 323 -3.83 21.41 1.41
N VAL A 324 -2.90 22.20 0.89
CA VAL A 324 -1.49 21.79 0.77
C VAL A 324 -0.79 22.16 2.08
N GLY A 325 -0.26 21.17 2.79
CA GLY A 325 0.46 21.38 4.04
C GLY A 325 0.67 20.12 4.86
N ASP A 326 1.47 20.24 5.92
CA ASP A 326 1.66 19.17 6.89
C ASP A 326 0.38 19.00 7.72
N ALA A 327 -0.22 17.82 7.64
CA ALA A 327 -1.46 17.48 8.35
C ALA A 327 -1.33 17.62 9.87
N ILE A 328 -0.19 17.22 10.45
CA ILE A 328 0.06 17.28 11.90
C ILE A 328 0.21 18.73 12.35
N GLU A 329 0.97 19.54 11.61
CA GLU A 329 1.10 20.97 11.92
C GLU A 329 -0.25 21.68 11.83
N LEU A 330 -1.03 21.37 10.79
CA LEU A 330 -2.34 21.97 10.56
C LEU A 330 -3.30 21.69 11.72
N ILE A 331 -3.46 20.42 12.13
CA ILE A 331 -4.37 20.09 13.25
C ILE A 331 -3.91 20.71 14.58
N GLN A 332 -2.60 20.77 14.83
CA GLN A 332 -2.07 21.40 16.04
C GLN A 332 -2.33 22.91 16.06
N ASN A 333 -2.13 23.58 14.93
CA ASN A 333 -2.38 25.01 14.79
C ASN A 333 -3.87 25.34 14.97
N SER A 334 -4.76 24.57 14.34
CA SER A 334 -6.21 24.73 14.50
C SER A 334 -6.67 24.50 15.95
N ALA A 335 -6.14 23.48 16.63
CA ALA A 335 -6.45 23.22 18.04
C ALA A 335 -5.93 24.34 18.96
N MET A 336 -4.77 24.93 18.67
CA MET A 336 -4.26 26.09 19.41
C MET A 336 -5.13 27.34 19.20
N GLN A 337 -5.64 27.55 17.99
CA GLN A 337 -6.54 28.67 17.68
C GLN A 337 -7.88 28.54 18.39
N GLN A 338 -8.51 27.36 18.38
CA GLN A 338 -9.76 27.13 19.13
C GLN A 338 -9.61 27.39 20.63
N LYS A 339 -8.46 27.05 21.23
CA LYS A 339 -8.17 27.35 22.64
C LYS A 339 -8.01 28.85 22.92
N LYS A 340 -7.51 29.63 21.96
CA LYS A 340 -7.29 31.08 22.10
C LYS A 340 -8.54 31.91 21.80
N GLY A 341 -9.37 31.49 20.85
CA GLY A 341 -10.65 32.13 20.51
C GLY A 341 -11.71 32.03 21.62
N ALA A 342 -11.49 31.19 22.63
CA ALA A 342 -12.29 31.19 23.86
C ALA A 342 -11.90 32.31 24.86
N THR A 343 -10.80 33.04 24.61
CA THR A 343 -10.22 33.98 25.60
C THR A 343 -9.93 35.40 25.10
N ASP A 344 -9.86 35.68 23.79
CA ASP A 344 -9.54 37.03 23.30
C ASP A 344 -10.32 37.41 22.02
N ASP A 345 -11.00 38.56 22.09
CA ASP A 345 -11.87 39.18 21.08
C ASP A 345 -11.06 40.01 20.06
N SER A 346 -9.96 39.45 19.51
CA SER A 346 -9.04 40.19 18.63
C SER A 346 -9.04 39.67 17.19
N ASP A 347 -9.45 40.59 16.31
CA ASP A 347 -9.70 40.56 14.85
C ASP A 347 -8.48 40.24 13.96
N SER A 348 -7.70 39.20 14.26
CA SER A 348 -6.58 38.77 13.40
C SER A 348 -6.56 37.26 13.22
N GLU A 349 -7.69 36.72 12.80
CA GLU A 349 -7.85 35.30 12.47
C GLU A 349 -7.42 35.04 11.02
N VAL A 350 -6.32 34.32 10.83
CA VAL A 350 -6.14 33.54 9.60
C VAL A 350 -7.05 32.33 9.73
N LYS A 351 -8.33 32.50 9.36
CA LYS A 351 -9.24 31.37 9.17
C LYS A 351 -8.70 30.55 8.01
N ILE A 352 -8.39 29.29 8.29
CA ILE A 352 -8.12 28.34 7.22
C ILE A 352 -9.50 27.89 6.75
N ASP A 353 -9.94 28.42 5.61
CA ASP A 353 -11.21 28.06 4.99
C ASP A 353 -11.39 26.53 5.05
N GLY A 354 -12.54 26.06 5.53
CA GLY A 354 -12.86 24.63 5.64
C GLY A 354 -12.64 24.00 7.03
N LEU A 355 -11.88 24.63 7.94
CA LEU A 355 -11.69 24.15 9.32
C LEU A 355 -12.53 24.89 10.37
N ASP A 356 -13.43 25.77 9.94
CA ASP A 356 -14.22 26.63 10.84
C ASP A 356 -15.31 25.88 11.61
N ALA A 357 -15.64 24.67 11.18
CA ALA A 357 -16.64 23.81 11.82
C ALA A 357 -16.05 22.44 12.14
N LYS A 358 -16.65 21.77 13.12
CA LYS A 358 -16.28 20.42 13.53
C LYS A 358 -16.58 19.39 12.45
N PHE A 359 -15.87 18.28 12.53
CA PHE A 359 -16.01 17.15 11.61
C PHE A 359 -16.75 16.00 12.30
N ASP A 360 -17.58 15.29 11.54
CA ASP A 360 -18.20 14.06 12.02
C ASP A 360 -17.16 12.92 12.03
N VAL A 361 -16.19 12.96 11.10
CA VAL A 361 -15.10 11.99 11.01
C VAL A 361 -13.75 12.63 10.67
N VAL A 362 -12.69 12.14 11.30
CA VAL A 362 -11.30 12.37 10.89
C VAL A 362 -10.71 11.04 10.41
N MET A 363 -10.35 10.97 9.13
CA MET A 363 -9.67 9.83 8.52
C MET A 363 -8.16 10.11 8.50
N VAL A 364 -7.36 9.23 9.08
CA VAL A 364 -5.90 9.36 9.16
C VAL A 364 -5.26 8.29 8.30
N ASP A 365 -4.79 8.68 7.13
CA ASP A 365 -4.05 7.82 6.19
C ASP A 365 -2.70 8.47 5.88
N LEU A 366 -1.88 8.59 6.92
CA LEU A 366 -0.56 9.21 6.86
C LEU A 366 0.53 8.14 6.89
N ASP A 367 1.45 8.19 5.93
CA ASP A 367 2.64 7.35 5.93
C ASP A 367 3.87 8.09 6.49
N SER A 368 4.84 7.32 6.99
CA SER A 368 6.11 7.91 7.44
C SER A 368 6.95 8.42 6.28
N ASN A 369 7.53 9.61 6.47
CA ASN A 369 8.48 10.21 5.54
C ASN A 369 9.88 9.58 5.57
N GLU A 370 10.15 8.61 6.45
CA GLU A 370 11.49 8.04 6.67
C GLU A 370 11.63 6.56 6.27
N PRO A 371 12.15 6.27 5.05
CA PRO A 371 12.33 4.89 4.56
C PRO A 371 13.30 4.05 5.41
N ARG A 372 14.19 4.69 6.17
CA ARG A 372 15.24 4.02 6.95
C ARG A 372 14.70 3.16 8.09
N TYR A 373 13.50 3.47 8.58
CA TYR A 373 12.94 2.83 9.77
C TYR A 373 11.75 1.91 9.46
N GLY A 374 11.63 1.46 8.21
CA GLY A 374 10.53 0.64 7.73
C GLY A 374 9.27 1.44 7.39
N ILE A 375 8.39 0.84 6.59
CA ILE A 375 7.06 1.38 6.33
C ILE A 375 6.29 1.38 7.64
N ARG A 376 5.61 2.49 7.94
CA ARG A 376 4.72 2.62 9.09
C ARG A 376 3.65 3.65 8.78
N ALA A 377 2.50 3.46 9.40
CA ALA A 377 1.41 4.42 9.43
C ALA A 377 0.75 4.33 10.82
N PRO A 378 0.42 5.45 11.48
CA PRO A 378 0.83 6.82 11.16
C PRO A 378 2.31 7.11 11.54
N PRO A 379 2.86 8.31 11.21
CA PRO A 379 4.18 8.76 11.69
C PRO A 379 4.28 8.81 13.23
N LEU A 380 5.50 8.76 13.78
CA LEU A 380 5.71 8.83 15.24
C LEU A 380 5.23 10.14 15.85
N GLU A 381 5.31 11.22 15.08
CA GLU A 381 4.83 12.54 15.44
C GLU A 381 3.34 12.53 15.74
N PHE A 382 2.56 11.72 15.00
CA PHE A 382 1.12 11.61 15.19
C PHE A 382 0.75 10.95 16.52
N VAL A 383 1.56 9.99 16.98
CA VAL A 383 1.34 9.24 18.23
C VAL A 383 1.46 10.12 19.47
N LYS A 384 2.01 11.34 19.36
CA LYS A 384 2.13 12.25 20.50
C LYS A 384 0.75 12.59 21.05
N LYS A 385 0.58 12.48 22.36
CA LYS A 385 -0.63 12.87 23.11
C LYS A 385 -1.24 14.20 22.65
N SER A 386 -0.40 15.22 22.45
CA SER A 386 -0.83 16.55 22.01
C SER A 386 -1.51 16.56 20.64
N VAL A 387 -1.09 15.67 19.73
CA VAL A 387 -1.64 15.57 18.38
C VAL A 387 -2.97 14.82 18.41
N ILE A 388 -3.04 13.69 19.11
CA ILE A 388 -4.30 12.94 19.29
C ILE A 388 -5.36 13.82 19.99
N GLN A 389 -4.97 14.60 21.01
CA GLN A 389 -5.85 15.59 21.62
C GLN A 389 -6.29 16.70 20.66
N ALA A 390 -5.42 17.13 19.74
CA ALA A 390 -5.79 18.11 18.71
C ALA A 390 -6.84 17.53 17.75
N VAL A 391 -6.69 16.27 17.33
CA VAL A 391 -7.71 15.56 16.53
C VAL A 391 -9.05 15.52 17.27
N ARG A 392 -9.05 15.16 18.56
CA ARG A 392 -10.26 15.11 19.39
C ARG A 392 -11.02 16.45 19.45
N LEU A 393 -10.33 17.57 19.35
CA LEU A 393 -10.93 18.92 19.37
C LEU A 393 -11.57 19.32 18.02
N LEU A 394 -11.11 18.75 16.92
CA LEU A 394 -11.67 18.99 15.59
C LEU A 394 -12.94 18.18 15.32
N LEU A 395 -13.16 17.11 16.09
CA LEU A 395 -14.32 16.25 15.99
C LEU A 395 -15.55 16.85 16.68
N ASP A 396 -16.73 16.47 16.19
CA ASP A 396 -18.00 16.65 16.88
C ASP A 396 -17.90 16.10 18.31
N ASP A 397 -18.42 16.86 19.28
CA ASP A 397 -18.19 16.57 20.70
C ASP A 397 -18.89 15.31 21.18
N ASP A 398 -20.05 15.02 20.57
CA ASP A 398 -20.99 14.01 21.02
C ASP A 398 -20.96 12.77 20.12
N HIS A 399 -20.64 12.92 18.84
CA HIS A 399 -20.75 11.84 17.85
C HIS A 399 -19.56 11.70 16.89
N GLY A 400 -18.46 12.42 17.11
CA GLY A 400 -17.28 12.32 16.26
C GLY A 400 -16.57 10.95 16.32
N VAL A 401 -15.91 10.58 15.23
CA VAL A 401 -15.04 9.39 15.18
C VAL A 401 -13.70 9.68 14.50
N CYS A 402 -12.62 9.15 15.07
CA CYS A 402 -11.30 9.14 14.45
C CYS A 402 -11.01 7.73 13.92
N ILE A 403 -10.65 7.62 12.64
CA ILE A 403 -10.40 6.34 11.96
C ILE A 403 -8.99 6.38 11.37
N ILE A 404 -8.15 5.42 11.73
CA ILE A 404 -6.71 5.46 11.46
C ILE A 404 -6.28 4.18 10.76
N ASN A 405 -5.64 4.29 9.59
CA ASN A 405 -4.87 3.21 8.98
C ASN A 405 -3.56 3.02 9.76
N VAL A 406 -3.32 1.82 10.27
CA VAL A 406 -2.15 1.51 11.10
C VAL A 406 -1.33 0.40 10.47
N VAL A 407 -0.06 0.69 10.21
CA VAL A 407 0.98 -0.31 9.89
C VAL A 407 1.97 -0.31 11.06
N PRO A 408 1.83 -1.24 12.01
CA PRO A 408 2.63 -1.24 13.23
C PRO A 408 4.07 -1.68 12.95
N VAL A 409 5.04 -0.90 13.45
CA VAL A 409 6.47 -1.27 13.33
C VAL A 409 6.93 -2.30 14.36
N ASN A 410 6.21 -2.40 15.48
CA ASN A 410 6.38 -3.36 16.55
C ASN A 410 5.24 -3.21 17.57
N ASP A 411 5.12 -4.20 18.45
CA ASP A 411 4.12 -4.23 19.53
C ASP A 411 4.16 -2.99 20.45
N LEU A 412 5.33 -2.40 20.68
CA LEU A 412 5.47 -1.25 21.57
C LEU A 412 4.84 0.00 20.95
N PHE A 413 5.11 0.26 19.66
CA PHE A 413 4.48 1.34 18.92
C PHE A 413 2.95 1.20 18.94
N TYR A 414 2.47 0.00 18.64
CA TYR A 414 1.04 -0.29 18.62
C TYR A 414 0.38 -0.05 19.99
N LYS A 415 0.97 -0.59 21.07
CA LYS A 415 0.46 -0.41 22.44
C LYS A 415 0.44 1.06 22.88
N ILE A 416 1.45 1.84 22.51
CA ILE A 416 1.50 3.28 22.85
C ILE A 416 0.38 4.00 22.10
N LEU A 417 0.21 3.76 20.79
CA LEU A 417 -0.85 4.38 20.00
C LEU A 417 -2.25 4.08 20.59
N VAL A 418 -2.53 2.81 20.87
CA VAL A 418 -3.81 2.40 21.48
C VAL A 418 -4.02 3.08 22.84
N GLN A 419 -2.99 3.14 23.69
CA GLN A 419 -3.12 3.79 24.99
C GLN A 419 -3.40 5.29 24.87
N GLU A 420 -2.71 5.99 23.97
CA GLU A 420 -2.94 7.43 23.77
C GLU A 420 -4.34 7.72 23.18
N LEU A 421 -4.88 6.81 22.37
CA LEU A 421 -6.27 6.88 21.90
C LEU A 421 -7.26 6.66 23.06
N LYS A 422 -7.06 5.61 23.88
CA LYS A 422 -7.89 5.34 25.06
C LYS A 422 -7.87 6.47 26.09
N ASP A 423 -6.75 7.19 26.20
CA ASP A 423 -6.62 8.36 27.06
C ASP A 423 -7.43 9.58 26.56
N ALA A 424 -7.74 9.64 25.26
CA ALA A 424 -8.35 10.81 24.61
C ALA A 424 -9.79 10.59 24.13
N PHE A 425 -10.20 9.33 23.92
CA PHE A 425 -11.49 8.91 23.36
C PHE A 425 -12.25 8.03 24.35
N HIS A 426 -13.55 7.85 24.09
CA HIS A 426 -14.41 7.04 24.95
C HIS A 426 -14.12 5.54 24.82
N SER A 427 -14.08 5.04 23.59
CA SER A 427 -13.70 3.66 23.28
C SER A 427 -12.87 3.59 22.00
N VAL A 428 -12.12 2.50 21.86
CA VAL A 428 -11.22 2.23 20.74
C VAL A 428 -11.47 0.81 20.25
N HIS A 429 -11.65 0.65 18.95
CA HIS A 429 -11.91 -0.62 18.30
C HIS A 429 -10.88 -0.88 17.23
N GLU A 430 -10.62 -2.14 16.96
CA GLU A 430 -9.75 -2.63 15.91
C GLU A 430 -10.57 -3.37 14.86
N ILE A 431 -10.30 -3.07 13.60
CA ILE A 431 -10.80 -3.82 12.44
C ILE A 431 -9.56 -4.41 11.76
N ASP A 432 -9.50 -5.74 11.71
CA ASP A 432 -8.42 -6.45 11.04
C ASP A 432 -8.51 -6.24 9.51
N VAL A 433 -7.36 -6.05 8.87
CA VAL A 433 -7.28 -5.98 7.41
C VAL A 433 -6.74 -7.32 6.93
N GLU A 434 -7.63 -8.17 6.42
CA GLU A 434 -7.24 -9.49 5.92
C GLU A 434 -6.10 -9.39 4.90
N ASP A 435 -5.14 -10.30 5.01
CA ASP A 435 -4.00 -10.46 4.10
C ASP A 435 -3.01 -9.27 4.01
N GLU A 436 -3.09 -8.28 4.91
CA GLU A 436 -2.09 -7.21 5.05
C GLU A 436 -1.55 -7.11 6.49
N ASP A 437 -0.35 -6.54 6.66
CA ASP A 437 0.19 -6.18 8.00
C ASP A 437 -0.56 -4.96 8.62
N ASN A 438 -1.68 -4.55 8.02
CA ASN A 438 -2.43 -3.35 8.36
C ASN A 438 -3.54 -3.69 9.35
N VAL A 439 -3.84 -2.76 10.25
CA VAL A 439 -5.09 -2.76 11.03
C VAL A 439 -5.72 -1.38 10.95
N VAL A 440 -7.04 -1.30 11.11
CA VAL A 440 -7.74 -0.03 11.23
C VAL A 440 -8.18 0.18 12.67
N LEU A 441 -7.78 1.30 13.26
CA LEU A 441 -8.24 1.72 14.58
C LEU A 441 -9.38 2.72 14.47
N VAL A 442 -10.46 2.49 15.22
CA VAL A 442 -11.64 3.35 15.28
C VAL A 442 -11.83 3.85 16.72
N ALA A 443 -11.60 5.14 16.95
CA ALA A 443 -11.73 5.78 18.25
C ALA A 443 -12.95 6.71 18.29
N THR A 444 -13.94 6.41 19.14
CA THR A 444 -15.21 7.14 19.21
C THR A 444 -15.21 8.14 20.37
N VAL A 445 -15.87 9.28 20.19
CA VAL A 445 -15.97 10.30 21.26
C VAL A 445 -16.98 9.94 22.36
N SER A 446 -17.90 9.03 22.07
CA SER A 446 -18.99 8.59 22.94
C SER A 446 -19.33 7.11 22.68
N GLU A 447 -20.30 6.58 23.44
CA GLU A 447 -20.81 5.23 23.23
C GLU A 447 -21.32 5.06 21.78
N PRO A 448 -20.94 3.97 21.09
CA PRO A 448 -21.41 3.67 19.75
C PRO A 448 -22.94 3.70 19.66
N THR A 449 -23.49 4.45 18.71
CA THR A 449 -24.90 4.31 18.34
C THR A 449 -25.04 3.15 17.36
N SER A 450 -24.65 1.94 17.78
CA SER A 450 -24.55 0.75 16.93
C SER A 450 -25.87 -0.02 16.77
N SER A 451 -26.99 0.58 17.15
CA SER A 451 -28.32 0.00 16.91
C SER A 451 -28.75 0.30 15.47
N MET A 452 -29.20 -0.74 14.76
CA MET A 452 -30.07 -0.62 13.58
C MET A 452 -31.45 -0.08 14.01
N ASP A 453 -31.48 1.11 14.62
CA ASP A 453 -32.73 1.82 14.85
C ASP A 453 -33.28 2.27 13.48
N GLU A 454 -34.60 2.44 13.36
CA GLU A 454 -35.25 2.92 12.11
C GLU A 454 -34.65 4.25 11.60
N ASP A 455 -34.01 5.01 12.51
CA ASP A 455 -33.32 6.26 12.23
C ASP A 455 -31.90 6.12 11.69
N ALA A 456 -31.30 4.94 11.68
CA ALA A 456 -29.96 4.67 11.13
C ALA A 456 -30.00 3.91 9.79
N ALA A 457 -31.09 3.18 9.54
CA ALA A 457 -31.18 2.13 8.53
C ALA A 457 -30.69 2.56 7.14
N ALA A 458 -31.13 3.70 6.60
CA ALA A 458 -30.80 4.08 5.22
C ALA A 458 -29.30 4.34 4.98
N PHE A 459 -28.60 4.98 5.93
CA PHE A 459 -27.16 5.19 5.82
C PHE A 459 -26.39 3.90 6.02
N LEU A 460 -26.77 3.11 7.03
CA LEU A 460 -26.11 1.83 7.33
C LEU A 460 -26.33 0.78 6.25
N GLU A 461 -27.53 0.68 5.67
CA GLU A 461 -27.81 -0.17 4.51
C GLU A 461 -26.91 0.19 3.33
N LYS A 462 -26.75 1.49 3.07
CA LYS A 462 -25.82 1.97 2.04
C LYS A 462 -24.38 1.59 2.38
N LEU A 463 -23.93 1.86 3.60
CA LEU A 463 -22.58 1.49 4.05
C LEU A 463 -22.32 -0.01 3.89
N MET A 464 -23.27 -0.85 4.30
CA MET A 464 -23.18 -2.31 4.20
C MET A 464 -23.16 -2.82 2.76
N TYR A 465 -23.80 -2.11 1.81
CA TYR A 465 -23.72 -2.44 0.39
C TYR A 465 -22.33 -2.16 -0.20
N GLU A 466 -21.62 -1.18 0.35
CA GLU A 466 -20.33 -0.70 -0.17
C GLU A 466 -19.10 -1.40 0.43
N ILE A 467 -19.26 -2.14 1.52
CA ILE A 467 -18.16 -2.85 2.20
C ILE A 467 -18.27 -4.37 2.02
N PRO A 468 -17.15 -5.12 2.10
CA PRO A 468 -17.17 -6.58 2.07
C PRO A 468 -18.07 -7.20 3.15
N GLU A 469 -18.77 -8.28 2.79
CA GLU A 469 -19.56 -9.07 3.75
C GLU A 469 -18.66 -9.62 4.88
N GLY A 470 -19.18 -9.66 6.11
CA GLY A 470 -18.45 -10.20 7.27
C GLY A 470 -17.41 -9.26 7.89
N LEU A 471 -17.06 -8.14 7.25
CA LEU A 471 -16.04 -7.21 7.75
C LEU A 471 -16.37 -6.62 9.14
N LEU A 472 -17.65 -6.38 9.44
CA LEU A 472 -18.06 -5.89 10.76
C LEU A 472 -18.05 -6.98 11.85
N GLU A 473 -17.92 -8.26 11.47
CA GLU A 473 -17.83 -9.38 12.41
C GLU A 473 -16.42 -9.57 12.96
N SER A 474 -15.39 -9.02 12.31
CA SER A 474 -14.00 -9.07 12.73
C SER A 474 -13.61 -7.98 13.75
N VAL A 475 -14.54 -7.08 14.08
CA VAL A 475 -14.25 -5.92 14.94
C VAL A 475 -14.09 -6.31 16.40
N VAL A 476 -13.03 -5.82 17.04
CA VAL A 476 -12.72 -6.07 18.46
C VAL A 476 -12.60 -4.75 19.21
N GLU A 477 -13.29 -4.61 20.34
CA GLU A 477 -13.06 -3.51 21.28
C GLU A 477 -11.78 -3.77 22.10
N LEU A 478 -10.87 -2.79 22.14
CA LEU A 478 -9.52 -2.94 22.67
C LEU A 478 -9.39 -2.64 24.16
#